data_AF-A0A6N8A8Y7-F1
#
_entry.id   AF-A0A6N8A8Y7-F1
#
_cell.length_a   1.000
_cell.length_b   1.000
_cell.length_c   1.000
_cell.angle_alpha   90.00
_cell.angle_beta   90.00
_cell.angle_gamma   90.00
#
_symmetry.space_group_name_H-M   'P 1'
#
loop_
_entity.id
_entity.type
_entity.pdbx_description
1 polymer ?
#
loop_
_entity_poly.entity_id
_entity_poly.type
_entity_poly.pdbx_seq_one_letter_code
_entity_poly.pdbx_strand_id
1 'polypeptide(L)'
;MKHLLIIIPLCLANVGEAVAEIAPTPINVLEWFNGCAQLTQSSNGMVMDINCADLAIEYCTTGRAEDKRLQCLSNLSAHIVSLSTAIKNDLPQEIEGSSWAARNYERKYSELSEDVFDVCDASPVEGIPLDMWCDIYLTTGDWVQWRYLQRLTLEDKQ
;
A
#
# COMPACT_ATOMS: atom_id res chain seq x y z
N MET A 1 -74.57 9.29 16.47
CA MET A 1 -73.62 9.95 15.55
C MET A 1 -72.95 11.11 16.27
N LYS A 2 -71.71 10.96 16.72
CA LYS A 2 -70.81 12.05 17.11
C LYS A 2 -69.38 11.54 16.89
N HIS A 3 -68.83 11.83 15.72
CA HIS A 3 -67.44 11.55 15.39
C HIS A 3 -66.56 12.59 16.07
N LEU A 4 -65.67 12.14 16.97
CA LEU A 4 -64.62 12.98 17.53
C LEU A 4 -63.50 13.08 16.48
N LEU A 5 -63.34 14.26 15.88
CA LEU A 5 -62.19 14.60 15.05
C LEU A 5 -61.02 14.93 15.98
N ILE A 6 -60.04 14.02 16.04
CA ILE A 6 -58.75 14.27 16.70
C ILE A 6 -57.88 15.00 15.67
N ILE A 7 -57.67 16.30 15.87
CA ILE A 7 -56.67 17.08 15.14
C ILE A 7 -55.34 16.86 15.86
N ILE A 8 -54.45 16.07 15.24
CA ILE A 8 -53.06 15.94 15.68
C ILE A 8 -52.33 17.20 15.21
N PRO A 9 -51.75 18.02 16.11
CA PRO A 9 -50.87 19.09 15.68
C PRO A 9 -49.58 18.44 15.16
N LEU A 10 -49.37 18.49 13.85
CA LEU A 10 -48.06 18.30 13.22
C LEU A 10 -47.15 19.44 13.68
N CYS A 11 -46.50 19.23 14.83
CA CYS A 11 -45.27 19.95 15.14
C CYS A 11 -44.21 19.46 14.15
N LEU A 12 -44.15 20.10 12.98
CA LEU A 12 -42.96 20.12 12.14
C LEU A 12 -41.87 20.83 12.96
N ALA A 13 -41.20 20.09 13.83
CA ALA A 13 -39.91 20.48 14.33
C ALA A 13 -38.99 20.48 13.11
N ASN A 14 -38.80 21.66 12.54
CA ASN A 14 -37.76 21.93 11.57
C ASN A 14 -36.43 21.86 12.32
N VAL A 15 -36.02 20.65 12.68
CA VAL A 15 -34.68 20.37 13.16
C VAL A 15 -33.83 20.43 11.90
N GLY A 16 -33.40 21.65 11.56
CA GLY A 16 -32.20 21.84 10.78
C GLY A 16 -31.05 21.30 11.62
N GLU A 17 -30.91 19.98 11.67
CA GLU A 17 -29.65 19.35 12.00
C GLU A 17 -28.69 19.90 10.97
N ALA A 18 -27.85 20.82 11.41
CA ALA A 18 -26.58 21.03 10.75
C ALA A 18 -25.96 19.64 10.69
N VAL A 19 -26.02 19.02 9.51
CA VAL A 19 -25.20 17.87 9.21
C VAL A 19 -23.79 18.42 9.36
N ALA A 20 -23.22 18.23 10.55
CA ALA A 20 -21.82 18.47 10.78
C ALA A 20 -21.15 17.64 9.70
N GLU A 21 -20.54 18.32 8.73
CA GLU A 21 -19.72 17.69 7.71
C GLU A 21 -18.62 17.00 8.51
N ILE A 22 -18.81 15.70 8.79
CA ILE A 22 -17.83 14.89 9.49
C ILE A 22 -16.68 14.81 8.50
N ALA A 23 -15.71 15.72 8.65
CA ALA A 23 -14.49 15.69 7.87
C ALA A 23 -13.94 14.26 7.98
N PRO A 24 -13.74 13.56 6.85
CA PRO A 24 -13.33 12.16 6.89
C PRO A 24 -12.03 12.06 7.67
N THR A 25 -12.04 11.20 8.70
CA THR A 25 -10.84 10.94 9.50
C THR A 25 -9.72 10.49 8.56
N PRO A 26 -8.50 11.05 8.67
CA PRO A 26 -7.41 10.63 7.81
C PRO A 26 -7.14 9.13 7.94
N ILE A 27 -7.07 8.44 6.81
CA ILE A 27 -6.76 7.01 6.74
C ILE A 27 -5.35 6.77 7.31
N ASN A 28 -5.21 5.72 8.12
CA ASN A 28 -3.91 5.19 8.50
C ASN A 28 -3.31 4.42 7.30
N VAL A 29 -2.48 5.10 6.51
CA VAL A 29 -1.93 4.55 5.26
C VAL A 29 -1.16 3.25 5.47
N LEU A 30 -0.48 3.09 6.61
CA LEU A 30 0.33 1.90 6.91
C LEU A 30 -0.56 0.68 7.16
N GLU A 31 -1.64 0.87 7.93
CA GLU A 31 -2.63 -0.17 8.20
C GLU A 31 -3.36 -0.57 6.93
N TRP A 32 -3.79 0.42 6.13
CA TRP A 32 -4.42 0.17 4.84
C TRP A 32 -3.49 -0.59 3.88
N PHE A 33 -2.22 -0.17 3.77
CA PHE A 33 -1.23 -0.82 2.91
C PHE A 33 -1.01 -2.29 3.30
N ASN A 34 -0.86 -2.57 4.59
CA ASN A 34 -0.75 -3.95 5.10
C ASN A 34 -1.99 -4.78 4.74
N GLY A 35 -3.19 -4.22 4.93
CA GLY A 35 -4.44 -4.88 4.56
C GLY A 35 -4.52 -5.18 3.07
N CYS A 36 -4.13 -4.23 2.21
CA CYS A 36 -4.08 -4.40 0.76
C CYS A 36 -3.10 -5.51 0.35
N ALA A 37 -1.87 -5.48 0.87
CA ALA A 37 -0.82 -6.46 0.56
C ALA A 37 -1.17 -7.89 1.00
N GLN A 38 -1.98 -8.06 2.06
CA GLN A 38 -2.41 -9.39 2.51
C GLN A 38 -3.37 -10.08 1.52
N LEU A 39 -4.01 -9.33 0.63
CA LEU A 39 -4.94 -9.86 -0.37
C LEU A 39 -4.21 -10.49 -1.58
N THR A 40 -2.88 -10.38 -1.69
CA THR A 40 -2.13 -10.67 -2.93
C THR A 40 -1.60 -12.11 -3.03
N GLN A 41 -2.33 -13.09 -2.50
CA GLN A 41 -1.87 -14.49 -2.35
C GLN A 41 -1.75 -15.33 -3.64
N SER A 42 -2.08 -14.79 -4.81
CA SER A 42 -2.02 -15.53 -6.10
C SER A 42 -0.80 -15.16 -6.94
N SER A 43 -0.54 -15.90 -8.02
CA SER A 43 0.52 -15.61 -9.00
C SER A 43 0.37 -14.26 -9.70
N ASN A 44 -0.86 -13.69 -9.74
CA ASN A 44 -1.12 -12.31 -10.16
C ASN A 44 -0.81 -11.27 -9.05
N GLY A 45 -0.23 -11.71 -7.93
CA GLY A 45 -0.02 -10.89 -6.74
C GLY A 45 0.93 -9.71 -6.94
N MET A 46 1.83 -9.77 -7.92
CA MET A 46 2.76 -8.66 -8.20
C MET A 46 2.03 -7.41 -8.67
N VAL A 47 1.05 -7.53 -9.57
CA VAL A 47 0.24 -6.39 -10.04
C VAL A 47 -0.53 -5.77 -8.89
N MET A 48 -1.07 -6.60 -8.00
CA MET A 48 -1.77 -6.10 -6.82
C MET A 48 -0.81 -5.44 -5.82
N ASP A 49 0.39 -5.97 -5.61
CA ASP A 49 1.41 -5.33 -4.77
C ASP A 49 1.77 -3.93 -5.32
N ILE A 50 1.99 -3.81 -6.64
CA ILE A 50 2.22 -2.53 -7.31
C ILE A 50 1.05 -1.57 -7.06
N ASN A 51 -0.20 -2.02 -7.31
CA ASN A 51 -1.38 -1.19 -7.09
C ASN A 51 -1.52 -0.74 -5.63
N CYS A 52 -1.22 -1.62 -4.67
CA CYS A 52 -1.23 -1.27 -3.25
C CYS A 52 -0.18 -0.20 -2.92
N ALA A 53 1.03 -0.32 -3.47
CA ALA A 53 2.09 0.67 -3.29
C ALA A 53 1.74 2.01 -3.93
N ASP A 54 1.29 2.00 -5.18
CA ASP A 54 0.92 3.20 -5.94
C ASP A 54 -0.20 3.98 -5.23
N LEU A 55 -1.26 3.30 -4.77
CA LEU A 55 -2.36 3.94 -4.04
C LEU A 55 -1.92 4.50 -2.68
N ALA A 56 -0.98 3.84 -1.99
CA ALA A 56 -0.43 4.36 -0.73
C ALA A 56 0.43 5.63 -0.97
N ILE A 57 1.26 5.64 -2.02
CA ILE A 57 2.03 6.80 -2.45
C ILE A 57 1.09 7.92 -2.89
N GLU A 58 0.07 7.62 -3.70
CA GLU A 58 -0.96 8.57 -4.13
C GLU A 58 -1.66 9.19 -2.92
N TYR A 59 -2.09 8.38 -1.95
CA TYR A 59 -2.68 8.90 -0.73
C TYR A 59 -1.74 9.86 0.02
N CYS A 60 -0.45 9.53 0.13
CA CYS A 60 0.52 10.42 0.77
C CYS A 60 0.80 11.71 -0.01
N THR A 61 0.67 11.68 -1.35
CA THR A 61 1.05 12.80 -2.23
C THR A 61 -0.13 13.73 -2.55
N THR A 62 -1.33 13.18 -2.72
CA THR A 62 -2.54 13.94 -3.08
C THR A 62 -3.60 13.92 -1.97
N GLY A 63 -3.74 12.79 -1.26
CA GLY A 63 -4.76 12.58 -0.22
C GLY A 63 -4.45 13.22 1.14
N ARG A 64 -3.20 13.69 1.36
CA ARG A 64 -2.79 14.41 2.57
C ARG A 64 -2.70 15.91 2.34
N ALA A 65 -2.95 16.66 3.42
CA ALA A 65 -2.59 18.06 3.50
C ALA A 65 -1.10 18.25 3.19
N GLU A 66 -0.76 19.35 2.50
CA GLU A 66 0.58 19.61 1.95
C GLU A 66 1.68 19.51 3.02
N ASP A 67 1.44 20.08 4.20
CA ASP A 67 2.36 20.06 5.35
C ASP A 67 2.56 18.66 5.97
N LYS A 68 1.76 17.67 5.56
CA LYS A 68 1.84 16.26 6.02
C LYS A 68 2.37 15.30 4.97
N ARG A 69 2.56 15.71 3.72
CA ARG A 69 2.96 14.83 2.60
C ARG A 69 4.30 14.15 2.87
N LEU A 70 5.33 14.94 3.20
CA LEU A 70 6.69 14.44 3.43
C LEU A 70 6.76 13.47 4.61
N GLN A 71 6.05 13.77 5.70
CA GLN A 71 5.98 12.87 6.85
C GLN A 71 5.25 11.56 6.50
N CYS A 72 4.20 11.63 5.69
CA CYS A 72 3.48 10.44 5.22
C CYS A 72 4.39 9.54 4.39
N LEU A 73 5.09 10.11 3.39
CA LEU A 73 6.01 9.39 2.52
C LEU A 73 7.18 8.79 3.29
N SER A 74 7.78 9.55 4.21
CA SER A 74 8.88 9.05 5.05
C SER A 74 8.45 7.87 5.92
N ASN A 75 7.28 7.96 6.56
CA ASN A 75 6.74 6.85 7.35
C ASN A 75 6.41 5.63 6.48
N LEU A 76 5.86 5.85 5.28
CA LEU A 76 5.54 4.79 4.34
C LEU A 76 6.82 4.09 3.83
N SER A 77 7.84 4.86 3.44
CA SER A 77 9.15 4.33 3.01
C SER A 77 9.76 3.46 4.11
N ALA A 78 9.88 3.99 5.33
CA ALA A 78 10.43 3.25 6.46
C ALA A 78 9.65 1.96 6.77
N HIS A 79 8.32 2.00 6.66
CA HIS A 79 7.48 0.83 6.85
C HIS A 79 7.71 -0.23 5.77
N ILE A 80 7.80 0.18 4.50
CA ILE A 80 8.07 -0.72 3.37
C ILE A 80 9.47 -1.34 3.48
N VAL A 81 10.50 -0.56 3.84
CA VAL A 81 11.85 -1.09 4.13
C VAL A 81 11.79 -2.16 5.22
N SER A 82 11.05 -1.92 6.30
CA SER A 82 10.89 -2.90 7.38
C SER A 82 10.22 -4.19 6.88
N LEU A 83 9.21 -4.09 6.02
CA LEU A 83 8.54 -5.26 5.44
C LEU A 83 9.45 -6.02 4.48
N SER A 84 10.18 -5.34 3.60
CA SER A 84 11.17 -5.94 2.69
C SER A 84 12.24 -6.69 3.46
N THR A 85 12.75 -6.09 4.54
CA THR A 85 13.75 -6.70 5.41
C THR A 85 13.22 -7.96 6.08
N ALA A 86 11.99 -7.94 6.59
CA ALA A 86 11.37 -9.11 7.18
C ALA A 86 11.22 -10.25 6.15
N ILE A 87 10.74 -9.94 4.94
CA ILE A 87 10.61 -10.92 3.86
C ILE A 87 11.98 -11.49 3.49
N LYS A 88 12.98 -10.65 3.24
CA LYS A 88 14.35 -11.06 2.88
C LYS A 88 14.93 -12.04 3.90
N ASN A 89 14.75 -11.76 5.20
CA ASN A 89 15.28 -12.59 6.28
C ASN A 89 14.59 -13.96 6.37
N ASP A 90 13.35 -14.07 5.94
CA ASP A 90 12.58 -15.32 5.95
C ASP A 90 12.80 -16.18 4.70
N LEU A 91 13.45 -15.62 3.66
CA LEU A 91 13.68 -16.30 2.39
C LEU A 91 15.02 -17.03 2.36
N PRO A 92 15.05 -18.31 1.94
CA PRO A 92 16.31 -19.01 1.75
C PRO A 92 17.07 -18.43 0.55
N GLN A 93 18.40 -18.44 0.58
CA GLN A 93 19.20 -17.96 -0.54
C GLN A 93 19.06 -18.85 -1.80
N GLU A 94 18.77 -20.12 -1.59
CA GLU A 94 18.60 -21.15 -2.63
C GLU A 94 17.31 -21.93 -2.36
N ILE A 95 16.64 -22.41 -3.41
CA ILE A 95 15.49 -23.30 -3.28
C ILE A 95 15.79 -24.64 -3.94
N GLU A 96 15.34 -25.74 -3.34
CA GLU A 96 15.69 -27.09 -3.80
C GLU A 96 15.12 -27.37 -5.20
N GLY A 97 15.99 -27.71 -6.14
CA GLY A 97 15.59 -28.23 -7.45
C GLY A 97 16.35 -27.64 -8.62
N SER A 98 16.13 -28.22 -9.80
CA SER A 98 16.71 -27.74 -11.07
C SER A 98 15.66 -27.14 -12.00
N SER A 99 14.53 -26.70 -11.44
CA SER A 99 13.40 -26.16 -12.18
C SER A 99 13.75 -24.77 -12.77
N TRP A 100 12.96 -24.32 -13.74
CA TRP A 100 13.07 -22.95 -14.25
C TRP A 100 12.76 -21.93 -13.15
N ALA A 101 11.84 -22.25 -12.24
CA ALA A 101 11.49 -21.42 -11.10
C ALA A 101 12.66 -21.27 -10.11
N ALA A 102 13.35 -22.37 -9.78
CA ALA A 102 14.55 -22.36 -8.93
C ALA A 102 15.65 -21.47 -9.49
N ARG A 103 15.99 -21.63 -10.78
CA ARG A 103 16.99 -20.77 -11.44
C ARG A 103 16.57 -19.30 -11.49
N ASN A 104 15.29 -19.02 -11.73
CA ASN A 104 14.79 -17.65 -11.77
C ASN A 104 14.79 -17.00 -10.38
N TYR A 105 14.45 -17.78 -9.35
CA TYR A 105 14.51 -17.38 -7.95
C TYR A 105 15.93 -16.98 -7.55
N GLU A 106 16.91 -17.87 -7.72
CA GLU A 106 18.30 -17.66 -7.31
C GLU A 106 18.91 -16.45 -8.02
N ARG A 107 18.70 -16.33 -9.33
CA ARG A 107 19.15 -15.16 -10.11
C ARG A 107 18.58 -13.87 -9.54
N LYS A 108 17.26 -13.83 -9.30
CA LYS A 108 16.60 -12.63 -8.78
C LYS A 108 17.01 -12.32 -7.34
N TYR A 109 17.22 -13.33 -6.51
CA TYR A 109 17.75 -13.17 -5.15
C TYR A 109 19.14 -12.52 -5.17
N SER A 110 20.03 -12.95 -6.07
CA SER A 110 21.37 -12.35 -6.23
C SER A 110 21.27 -10.89 -6.68
N GLU A 111 20.48 -10.60 -7.73
CA GLU A 111 20.24 -9.24 -8.22
C GLU A 111 19.73 -8.31 -7.12
N LEU A 112 18.76 -8.78 -6.32
CA LEU A 112 18.19 -8.05 -5.18
C LEU A 112 19.17 -7.86 -4.01
N SER A 113 20.10 -8.79 -3.81
CA SER A 113 21.03 -8.76 -2.67
C SER A 113 22.29 -7.93 -2.94
N GLU A 114 22.63 -7.74 -4.21
CA GLU A 114 23.74 -6.91 -4.67
C GLU A 114 23.35 -5.42 -4.82
N ASP A 115 22.11 -5.06 -4.44
CA ASP A 115 21.51 -3.72 -4.60
C ASP A 115 21.66 -3.19 -6.03
N VAL A 116 21.54 -4.07 -7.04
CA VAL A 116 21.61 -3.69 -8.46
C VAL A 116 20.25 -3.12 -8.86
N PHE A 117 19.92 -1.94 -8.32
CA PHE A 117 18.69 -1.23 -8.66
C PHE A 117 18.91 0.04 -9.44
N ASP A 118 17.89 0.30 -10.26
CA ASP A 118 17.87 1.21 -11.40
C ASP A 118 17.91 2.67 -10.98
N VAL A 119 18.31 3.53 -11.92
CA VAL A 119 18.25 4.97 -11.74
C VAL A 119 16.79 5.41 -11.79
N CYS A 120 16.32 6.07 -10.73
CA CYS A 120 15.01 6.72 -10.74
C CYS A 120 14.99 7.86 -11.77
N ASP A 121 14.21 7.71 -12.84
CA ASP A 121 13.98 8.72 -13.89
C ASP A 121 12.65 9.47 -13.71
N ALA A 122 11.93 9.21 -12.62
CA ALA A 122 10.61 9.75 -12.37
C ALA A 122 10.64 11.23 -11.99
N SER A 123 9.70 12.00 -12.54
CA SER A 123 9.50 13.40 -12.16
C SER A 123 8.72 13.49 -10.85
N PRO A 124 9.18 14.26 -9.85
CA PRO A 124 8.49 14.37 -8.58
C PRO A 124 7.22 15.22 -8.72
N VAL A 125 6.25 14.97 -7.84
CA VAL A 125 5.09 15.85 -7.66
C VAL A 125 5.53 17.16 -6.97
N GLU A 126 4.86 18.26 -7.28
CA GLU A 126 5.13 19.57 -6.68
C GLU A 126 5.16 19.50 -5.14
N GLY A 127 6.20 20.10 -4.54
CA GLY A 127 6.41 20.13 -3.09
C GLY A 127 7.10 18.88 -2.52
N ILE A 128 7.47 17.90 -3.34
CA ILE A 128 8.22 16.71 -2.90
C ILE A 128 9.65 16.73 -3.49
N PRO A 129 10.69 16.67 -2.65
CA PRO A 129 12.07 16.54 -3.10
C PRO A 129 12.31 15.29 -3.97
N LEU A 130 13.16 15.40 -5.00
CA LEU A 130 13.45 14.31 -5.94
C LEU A 130 14.06 13.08 -5.24
N ASP A 131 14.94 13.31 -4.27
CA ASP A 131 15.55 12.23 -3.47
C ASP A 131 14.51 11.42 -2.70
N MET A 132 13.54 12.09 -2.05
CA MET A 132 12.45 11.41 -1.36
C MET A 132 11.51 10.69 -2.34
N TRP A 133 11.24 11.28 -3.50
CA TRP A 133 10.45 10.65 -4.56
C TRP A 133 11.12 9.38 -5.06
N CYS A 134 12.41 9.45 -5.37
CA CYS A 134 13.15 8.28 -5.83
C CYS A 134 13.30 7.21 -4.75
N ASP A 135 13.56 7.60 -3.50
CA ASP A 135 13.65 6.67 -2.38
C ASP A 135 12.39 5.83 -2.22
N ILE A 136 11.20 6.45 -2.26
CA ILE A 136 9.95 5.70 -2.09
C ILE A 136 9.72 4.73 -3.25
N TYR A 137 9.96 5.12 -4.51
CA TYR A 137 9.75 4.24 -5.67
C TYR A 137 10.75 3.10 -5.75
N LEU A 138 12.02 3.34 -5.40
CA LEU A 138 13.02 2.28 -5.33
C LEU A 138 12.69 1.29 -4.20
N THR A 139 12.38 1.81 -3.02
CA THR A 139 11.98 1.01 -1.85
C THR A 139 10.73 0.15 -2.13
N THR A 140 9.72 0.71 -2.82
CA THR A 140 8.51 -0.05 -3.19
C THR A 140 8.80 -1.07 -4.28
N GLY A 141 9.64 -0.73 -5.26
CA GLY A 141 10.14 -1.66 -6.27
C GLY A 141 10.80 -2.89 -5.64
N ASP A 142 11.74 -2.68 -4.72
CA ASP A 142 12.43 -3.74 -3.99
C ASP A 142 11.45 -4.62 -3.22
N TRP A 143 10.50 -4.00 -2.51
CA TRP A 143 9.46 -4.72 -1.77
C TRP A 143 8.63 -5.65 -2.67
N VAL A 144 8.20 -5.15 -3.84
CA VAL A 144 7.44 -5.94 -4.82
C VAL A 144 8.26 -7.16 -5.29
N GLN A 145 9.57 -6.98 -5.51
CA GLN A 145 10.45 -8.07 -5.93
C GLN A 145 10.68 -9.10 -4.81
N TRP A 146 10.88 -8.67 -3.56
CA TRP A 146 10.96 -9.59 -2.42
C TRP A 146 9.67 -10.38 -2.22
N ARG A 147 8.50 -9.73 -2.35
CA ARG A 147 7.19 -10.39 -2.33
C ARG A 147 7.04 -11.42 -3.45
N TYR A 148 7.56 -11.13 -4.63
CA TYR A 148 7.56 -12.07 -5.74
C TYR A 148 8.40 -13.32 -5.43
N LEU A 149 9.61 -13.15 -4.90
CA LEU A 149 10.43 -14.28 -4.45
C LEU A 149 9.72 -15.10 -3.38
N GLN A 150 9.06 -14.45 -2.41
CA GLN A 150 8.26 -15.14 -1.40
C GLN A 150 7.19 -16.04 -2.00
N ARG A 151 6.49 -15.59 -3.04
CA ARG A 151 5.49 -16.42 -3.75
C ARG A 151 6.11 -17.60 -4.47
N LEU A 152 7.26 -17.42 -5.14
CA LEU A 152 7.96 -18.53 -5.80
C LEU A 152 8.31 -19.66 -4.83
N THR A 153 8.68 -19.34 -3.57
CA THR A 153 8.94 -20.38 -2.54
C THR A 153 7.70 -21.16 -2.11
N LEU A 154 6.50 -20.62 -2.34
CA LEU A 154 5.23 -21.29 -2.03
C LEU A 154 4.73 -22.14 -3.19
N GLU A 155 5.02 -21.74 -4.43
CA GLU A 155 4.67 -22.50 -5.65
C GLU A 155 5.51 -23.77 -5.78
N ASP A 156 6.80 -23.74 -5.42
CA ASP A 156 7.69 -24.91 -5.48
C ASP A 156 7.32 -26.02 -4.47
N LYS A 157 6.55 -25.67 -3.43
CA LYS A 157 6.05 -26.61 -2.41
C LYS A 157 4.74 -27.33 -2.81
N GLN A 158 4.14 -27.00 -3.96
CA GLN A 158 2.88 -27.58 -4.44
C GLN A 158 3.11 -28.58 -5.58
#